data_AF-A0A6I7R7N5-F1
#
_entry.id   AF-A0A6I7R7N5-F1
#
_cell.length_a   1.000
_cell.length_b   1.000
_cell.length_c   1.000
_cell.angle_alpha   90.00
_cell.angle_beta   90.00
_cell.angle_gamma   90.00
#
_symmetry.space_group_name_H-M   'P 1'
#
loop_
_entity.id
_entity.type
_entity.pdbx_description
1 polymer ?
#
loop_
_entity_poly.entity_id
_entity_poly.type
_entity_poly.pdbx_seq_one_letter_code
_entity_poly.pdbx_strand_id
1 'polypeptide(L)'
;MIIMDKRHLSYDLYELIQSLTKNEKIYFKRYSSFHVKGEINKYVLLFDCLNKQKEFNLQQAIEEVNLKKSQSRNIKKYLYELILKSLDQYHSSTSIDAQLGRLLCQIEILMNKNLSEHAEVLIQKGISMAEKYGKSNYKLEFLNWKKRVFEVNSFSKNSMEEIKDLVDACKNTLNTIHEEEDFWLLKVHSYWLVTKKGGFIDEEFNKVFEMHSLEKDKNLTFKESSFKTRLHYLSSIANLHSYKGEWSKVLNTRRKIVSLFEENPDLLKANIHSYIGALYNLLVAFFNLRLYENEVYETINKINLAPETFFKNKAVPESIQLQIFSYTGTIEPAILANTGQWEKAIQRIKVVQDGLLKFENKINRFLKLVILYNISYIHFAYGNLEESDRWIDIMIYDTETTTGDQYYIQARILKLIIQFEMGNYFLFDYMTKSTKRYVLKRRHQYKYEACLINFFLTFNKSHFSKHDIPVSFKKLKQELILIKNDPMEKLAMSYFDFECWCDSHIKNISYKLLFNKEK
;
A
#
# COMPACT_ATOMS: atom_id res chain seq x y z
N MET A 1 12.98 14.25 20.38
CA MET A 1 11.96 13.53 21.15
C MET A 1 10.73 14.43 21.21
N ILE A 2 9.86 14.34 20.20
CA ILE A 2 8.70 15.22 20.06
C ILE A 2 7.60 14.63 20.94
N ILE A 3 7.28 15.36 22.01
CA ILE A 3 6.11 15.13 22.82
C ILE A 3 4.91 15.30 21.89
N MET A 4 4.19 14.21 21.61
CA MET A 4 2.88 14.21 20.97
C MET A 4 1.90 14.89 21.93
N ASP A 5 1.85 16.21 21.88
CA ASP A 5 0.98 17.00 22.76
C ASP A 5 -0.44 17.05 22.18
N LYS A 6 -1.37 16.42 22.92
CA LYS A 6 -2.84 16.52 22.88
C LYS A 6 -3.48 16.96 21.55
N ARG A 7 -3.90 15.99 20.73
CA ARG A 7 -4.99 16.24 19.76
C ARG A 7 -6.22 16.74 20.52
N HIS A 8 -6.71 17.93 20.17
CA HIS A 8 -7.88 18.51 20.79
C HIS A 8 -9.14 17.78 20.27
N LEU A 9 -9.89 17.13 21.16
CA LEU A 9 -11.21 16.49 20.89
C LEU A 9 -12.14 17.30 19.96
N SER A 10 -12.01 18.63 19.98
CA SER A 10 -12.80 19.52 19.13
C SER A 10 -12.42 19.44 17.64
N TYR A 11 -11.14 19.29 17.34
CA TYR A 11 -10.64 19.10 15.97
C TYR A 11 -10.93 17.68 15.50
N ASP A 12 -10.74 16.67 16.35
CA ASP A 12 -11.11 15.27 16.03
C ASP A 12 -12.61 15.14 15.68
N LEU A 13 -13.48 15.87 16.39
CA LEU A 13 -14.92 15.94 16.08
C LEU A 13 -15.17 16.59 14.71
N TYR A 14 -14.48 17.68 14.41
CA TYR A 14 -14.61 18.35 13.11
C TYR A 14 -14.13 17.44 11.98
N GLU A 15 -12.97 16.81 12.11
CA GLU A 15 -12.45 15.85 11.13
C GLU A 15 -13.44 14.70 10.90
N LEU A 16 -13.99 14.13 11.99
CA LEU A 16 -15.00 13.09 11.89
C LEU A 16 -16.22 13.59 11.11
N ILE A 17 -16.80 14.74 11.47
CA ILE A 17 -17.97 15.30 10.77
C ILE A 17 -17.69 15.51 9.28
N GLN A 18 -16.51 16.03 8.95
CA GLN A 18 -16.11 16.27 7.56
C GLN A 18 -15.88 14.96 6.78
N SER A 19 -15.44 13.88 7.46
CA SER A 19 -15.22 12.58 6.82
C SER A 19 -16.52 11.82 6.47
N LEU A 20 -17.67 12.18 7.06
CA LEU A 20 -18.93 11.51 6.77
C LEU A 20 -19.38 11.75 5.30
N THR A 21 -19.82 10.69 4.65
CA THR A 21 -20.52 10.74 3.37
C THR A 21 -21.89 11.42 3.51
N LYS A 22 -22.45 11.91 2.41
CA LYS A 22 -23.79 12.51 2.39
C LYS A 22 -24.85 11.60 3.03
N ASN A 23 -24.79 10.29 2.76
CA ASN A 23 -25.75 9.33 3.31
C ASN A 23 -25.57 9.11 4.81
N GLU A 24 -24.32 9.04 5.30
CA GLU A 24 -24.03 8.96 6.74
C GLU A 24 -24.51 10.21 7.48
N LYS A 25 -24.31 11.41 6.89
CA LYS A 25 -24.81 12.68 7.46
C LYS A 25 -26.34 12.68 7.57
N ILE A 26 -27.04 12.23 6.52
CA ILE A 26 -28.51 12.09 6.53
C ILE A 26 -28.95 11.07 7.58
N TYR A 27 -28.30 9.92 7.65
CA TYR A 27 -28.62 8.88 8.60
C TYR A 27 -28.42 9.37 10.04
N PHE A 28 -27.31 10.06 10.33
CA PHE A 28 -27.04 10.63 11.65
C PHE A 28 -28.12 11.60 12.11
N LYS A 29 -28.60 12.50 11.23
CA LYS A 29 -29.70 13.41 11.56
C LYS A 29 -30.98 12.66 11.91
N ARG A 30 -31.30 11.60 11.17
CA ARG A 30 -32.46 10.74 11.46
C ARG A 30 -32.28 9.92 12.74
N TYR A 31 -31.07 9.42 13.01
CA TYR A 31 -30.78 8.68 14.23
C TYR A 31 -30.92 9.57 15.47
N SER A 32 -30.36 10.78 15.41
CA SER A 32 -30.37 11.74 16.50
C SER A 32 -31.76 12.35 16.78
N SER A 33 -32.69 12.35 15.83
CA SER A 33 -34.07 12.81 16.07
C SER A 33 -34.85 11.90 17.03
N PHE A 34 -34.48 10.62 17.18
CA PHE A 34 -35.13 9.70 18.11
C PHE A 34 -34.64 9.82 19.56
N HIS A 35 -33.55 10.57 19.81
CA HIS A 35 -32.88 10.65 21.12
C HIS A 35 -33.07 11.99 21.84
N VAL A 36 -34.07 12.79 21.48
CA VAL A 36 -34.29 14.13 22.06
C VAL A 36 -35.15 14.05 23.32
N LYS A 37 -34.63 14.54 24.46
CA LYS A 37 -35.43 14.99 25.61
C LYS A 37 -35.46 16.52 25.62
N GLY A 38 -36.47 17.14 24.98
CA GLY A 38 -36.64 18.60 24.86
C GLY A 38 -37.10 19.06 23.46
N GLU A 39 -37.31 20.37 23.28
CA GLU A 39 -37.81 20.93 22.00
C GLU A 39 -36.72 21.13 20.93
N ILE A 40 -35.45 21.35 21.31
CA ILE A 40 -34.35 21.67 20.37
C ILE A 40 -33.13 20.76 20.62
N ASN A 41 -32.72 20.01 19.60
CA ASN A 41 -31.55 19.16 19.65
C ASN A 41 -30.26 19.98 19.40
N LYS A 42 -29.66 20.47 20.49
CA LYS A 42 -28.40 21.24 20.46
C LYS A 42 -27.22 20.46 19.86
N TYR A 43 -27.24 19.12 19.86
CA TYR A 43 -26.20 18.30 19.25
C TYR A 43 -26.28 18.36 17.71
N VAL A 44 -27.48 18.30 17.15
CA VAL A 44 -27.70 18.41 15.70
C VAL A 44 -27.37 19.81 15.20
N LEU A 45 -27.69 20.86 15.96
CA LEU A 45 -27.31 22.23 15.61
C LEU A 45 -25.79 22.40 15.57
N LEU A 46 -25.07 21.87 16.57
CA LEU A 46 -23.61 21.91 16.59
C LEU A 46 -22.99 21.10 15.43
N PHE A 47 -23.56 19.94 15.12
CA PHE A 47 -23.18 19.15 13.96
C PHE A 47 -23.34 19.95 12.66
N ASP A 48 -24.49 20.60 12.48
CA ASP A 48 -24.80 21.37 11.27
C ASP A 48 -23.92 22.59 11.09
N CYS A 49 -23.59 23.28 12.18
CA CYS A 49 -22.65 24.40 12.13
C CYS A 49 -21.25 23.92 11.72
N LEU A 50 -20.69 22.92 12.41
CA LEU A 50 -19.36 22.38 12.11
C LEU A 50 -19.26 21.75 10.70
N ASN A 51 -20.34 21.13 10.23
CA ASN A 51 -20.39 20.54 8.88
C ASN A 51 -20.36 21.59 7.76
N LYS A 52 -20.87 22.82 8.01
CA LYS A 52 -20.86 23.92 7.03
C LYS A 52 -19.51 24.64 6.94
N GLN A 53 -18.70 24.55 7.99
CA GLN A 53 -17.40 25.21 8.04
C GLN A 53 -16.43 24.58 7.02
N LYS A 54 -15.74 25.44 6.25
CA LYS A 54 -14.61 25.03 5.40
C LYS A 54 -13.30 25.00 6.19
N GLU A 55 -13.13 25.94 7.11
CA GLU A 55 -12.01 26.02 8.05
C GLU A 55 -12.54 25.86 9.46
N PHE A 56 -11.83 25.08 10.29
CA PHE A 56 -12.28 24.73 11.62
C PHE A 56 -12.31 25.97 12.55
N ASN A 57 -13.51 26.37 12.99
CA ASN A 57 -13.69 27.41 13.99
C ASN A 57 -14.72 27.01 15.06
N LEU A 58 -14.23 26.46 16.16
CA LEU A 58 -15.10 26.01 17.25
C LEU A 58 -15.83 27.17 17.95
N GLN A 59 -15.18 28.33 18.10
CA GLN A 59 -15.74 29.44 18.87
C GLN A 59 -17.00 29.97 18.18
N GLN A 60 -16.93 30.14 16.86
CA GLN A 60 -18.09 30.48 16.03
C GLN A 60 -19.23 29.46 16.19
N ALA A 61 -18.91 28.16 16.15
CA ALA A 61 -19.93 27.12 16.26
C ALA A 61 -20.60 27.06 17.65
N ILE A 62 -19.86 27.38 18.72
CA ILE A 62 -20.41 27.48 20.08
C ILE A 62 -21.34 28.69 20.21
N GLU A 63 -20.98 29.82 19.60
CA GLU A 63 -21.77 31.05 19.60
C GLU A 63 -23.07 30.91 18.80
N GLU A 64 -23.01 30.33 17.59
CA GLU A 64 -24.19 30.10 16.74
C GLU A 64 -25.23 29.18 17.39
N VAL A 65 -24.78 28.20 18.19
CA VAL A 65 -25.67 27.25 18.89
C VAL A 65 -26.08 27.77 20.28
N ASN A 66 -25.59 28.95 20.69
CA ASN A 66 -25.83 29.56 22.00
C ASN A 66 -25.51 28.59 23.17
N LEU A 67 -24.32 27.98 23.11
CA LEU A 67 -23.85 27.03 24.12
C LEU A 67 -23.06 27.74 25.23
N LYS A 68 -23.49 27.57 26.47
CA LYS A 68 -22.69 28.01 27.63
C LYS A 68 -21.34 27.29 27.64
N LYS A 69 -20.27 28.00 28.00
CA LYS A 69 -18.89 27.46 28.07
C LYS A 69 -18.79 26.19 28.92
N SER A 70 -19.59 26.09 30.00
CA SER A 70 -19.67 24.90 30.86
C SER A 70 -20.35 23.69 30.21
N GLN A 71 -21.25 23.89 29.24
CA GLN A 71 -21.98 22.84 28.53
C GLN A 71 -21.23 22.34 27.29
N SER A 72 -20.41 23.19 26.67
CA SER A 72 -19.76 22.89 25.40
C SER A 72 -18.86 21.66 25.44
N ARG A 73 -18.13 21.42 26.55
CA ARG A 73 -17.27 20.22 26.69
C ARG A 73 -18.09 18.93 26.64
N ASN A 74 -19.17 18.86 27.41
CA ASN A 74 -20.02 17.67 27.47
C ASN A 74 -20.81 17.45 26.18
N ILE A 75 -21.27 18.53 25.56
CA ILE A 75 -22.00 18.47 24.29
C ILE A 75 -21.11 17.96 23.16
N LYS A 76 -19.85 18.41 23.09
CA LYS A 76 -18.89 17.90 22.09
C LYS A 76 -18.61 16.41 22.28
N LYS A 77 -18.32 15.99 23.52
CA LYS A 77 -18.07 14.57 23.84
C LYS A 77 -19.28 13.71 23.47
N TYR A 78 -20.48 14.13 23.88
CA TYR A 78 -21.71 13.41 23.57
C TYR A 78 -22.02 13.39 22.08
N LEU A 79 -21.83 14.50 21.36
CA LEU A 79 -22.02 14.55 19.92
C LEU A 79 -21.07 13.59 19.20
N TYR A 80 -19.80 13.56 19.60
CA TYR A 80 -18.82 12.60 19.08
C TYR A 80 -19.29 11.15 19.30
N GLU A 81 -19.67 10.79 20.53
CA GLU A 81 -20.20 9.46 20.86
C GLU A 81 -21.50 9.13 20.10
N LEU A 82 -22.38 10.11 19.91
CA LEU A 82 -23.65 9.94 19.20
C LEU A 82 -23.42 9.71 17.70
N ILE A 83 -22.46 10.41 17.09
CA ILE A 83 -22.03 10.18 15.71
C ILE A 83 -21.49 8.76 15.59
N LEU A 84 -20.61 8.32 16.50
CA LEU A 84 -20.06 6.96 16.48
C LEU A 84 -21.15 5.89 16.63
N LYS A 85 -22.10 6.05 17.55
CA LYS A 85 -23.24 5.12 17.70
C LYS A 85 -24.11 5.06 16.44
N SER A 86 -24.37 6.21 15.84
CA SER A 86 -25.08 6.28 14.57
C SER A 86 -24.34 5.56 13.46
N LEU A 87 -23.01 5.72 13.37
CA LEU A 87 -22.19 5.07 12.36
C LEU A 87 -22.12 3.56 12.61
N ASP A 88 -22.01 3.11 13.86
CA ASP A 88 -22.05 1.70 14.23
C ASP A 88 -23.36 1.04 13.78
N GLN A 89 -24.50 1.70 14.00
CA GLN A 89 -25.79 1.20 13.53
C GLN A 89 -25.93 1.25 12.01
N TYR A 90 -25.41 2.30 11.37
CA TYR A 90 -25.42 2.41 9.91
C TYR A 90 -24.57 1.33 9.23
N HIS A 91 -23.39 1.06 9.79
CA HIS A 91 -22.42 0.08 9.28
C HIS A 91 -22.56 -1.31 9.88
N SER A 92 -23.68 -1.54 10.57
CA SER A 92 -23.91 -2.68 11.42
C SER A 92 -23.82 -4.03 10.66
N SER A 93 -24.05 -4.06 9.36
CA SER A 93 -23.91 -5.26 8.52
C SER A 93 -22.72 -5.19 7.55
N THR A 94 -21.86 -4.18 7.65
CA THR A 94 -20.90 -3.86 6.58
C THR A 94 -19.69 -4.77 6.58
N SER A 95 -19.12 -5.09 7.76
CA SER A 95 -17.95 -5.96 7.87
C SER A 95 -18.27 -7.29 8.58
N ILE A 96 -17.50 -8.33 8.25
CA ILE A 96 -17.59 -9.63 8.92
C ILE A 96 -17.27 -9.50 10.41
N ASP A 97 -16.27 -8.68 10.77
CA ASP A 97 -15.90 -8.43 12.16
C ASP A 97 -17.05 -7.77 12.95
N ALA A 98 -17.76 -6.80 12.35
CA ALA A 98 -18.92 -6.16 12.99
C ALA A 98 -20.08 -7.15 13.18
N GLN A 99 -20.31 -8.04 12.22
CA GLN A 99 -21.33 -9.09 12.33
C GLN A 99 -20.98 -10.11 13.42
N LEU A 100 -19.73 -10.57 13.50
CA LEU A 100 -19.27 -11.49 14.54
C LEU A 100 -19.30 -10.82 15.94
N GLY A 101 -18.83 -9.58 16.05
CA GLY A 101 -18.91 -8.80 17.28
C GLY A 101 -20.34 -8.62 17.78
N ARG A 102 -21.29 -8.35 16.88
CA ARG A 102 -22.72 -8.28 17.26
C ARG A 102 -23.24 -9.60 17.79
N LEU A 103 -22.88 -10.72 17.15
CA LEU A 103 -23.30 -12.04 17.64
C LEU A 103 -22.82 -12.26 19.07
N LEU A 104 -21.57 -11.90 19.40
CA LEU A 104 -21.05 -11.97 20.77
C LEU A 104 -21.87 -11.13 21.76
N CYS A 105 -22.21 -9.88 21.40
CA CYS A 105 -23.07 -9.05 22.25
C CYS A 105 -24.46 -9.65 22.45
N GLN A 106 -25.06 -10.23 21.40
CA GLN A 106 -26.37 -10.87 21.49
C GLN A 106 -26.32 -12.12 22.38
N ILE A 107 -25.27 -12.93 22.25
CA ILE A 107 -25.02 -14.11 23.10
C ILE A 107 -24.93 -13.69 24.56
N GLU A 108 -24.12 -12.66 24.89
CA GLU A 108 -23.99 -12.16 26.25
C GLU A 108 -25.34 -11.70 26.83
N ILE A 109 -26.15 -10.97 26.06
CA ILE A 109 -27.48 -10.53 26.48
C ILE A 109 -28.40 -11.71 26.78
N LEU A 110 -28.39 -12.75 25.93
CA LEU A 110 -29.20 -13.95 26.12
C LEU A 110 -28.74 -14.75 27.34
N MET A 111 -27.44 -14.90 27.52
CA MET A 111 -26.85 -15.58 28.69
C MET A 111 -27.23 -14.86 29.98
N ASN A 112 -27.13 -13.53 30.03
CA ASN A 112 -27.55 -12.72 31.20
C ASN A 112 -29.06 -12.82 31.49
N LYS A 113 -29.86 -13.23 30.51
CA LYS A 113 -31.31 -13.48 30.66
C LYS A 113 -31.63 -14.95 30.98
N ASN A 114 -30.63 -15.79 31.23
CA ASN A 114 -30.77 -17.25 31.41
C ASN A 114 -31.40 -17.96 30.20
N LEU A 115 -31.21 -17.42 28.99
CA LEU A 115 -31.71 -17.99 27.74
C LEU A 115 -30.58 -18.73 27.00
N SER A 116 -29.98 -19.73 27.65
CA SER A 116 -28.78 -20.44 27.16
C SER A 116 -29.01 -21.20 25.84
N GLU A 117 -30.18 -21.81 25.66
CA GLU A 117 -30.55 -22.52 24.41
C GLU A 117 -30.62 -21.56 23.20
N HIS A 118 -31.17 -20.36 23.38
CA HIS A 118 -31.17 -19.34 22.34
C HIS A 118 -29.75 -18.83 22.02
N ALA A 119 -28.90 -18.72 23.06
CA ALA A 119 -27.51 -18.31 22.89
C ALA A 119 -26.71 -19.35 22.09
N GLU A 120 -26.96 -20.65 22.31
CA GLU A 120 -26.26 -21.75 21.62
C GLU A 120 -26.46 -21.72 20.10
N VAL A 121 -27.66 -21.38 19.63
CA VAL A 121 -27.93 -21.19 18.19
C VAL A 121 -27.06 -20.08 17.60
N LEU A 122 -26.90 -18.95 18.31
CA LEU A 122 -26.06 -17.85 17.85
C LEU A 122 -24.56 -18.19 17.93
N ILE A 123 -24.14 -18.95 18.94
CA ILE A 123 -22.77 -19.45 19.08
C ILE A 123 -22.41 -20.31 17.87
N GLN A 124 -23.24 -21.29 17.51
CA GLN A 124 -22.97 -22.18 16.37
C GLN A 124 -22.88 -21.39 15.05
N LYS A 125 -23.78 -20.43 14.85
CA LYS A 125 -23.72 -19.50 13.71
C LYS A 125 -22.42 -18.70 13.69
N GLY A 126 -21.98 -18.22 14.85
CA GLY A 126 -20.73 -17.48 15.04
C GLY A 126 -19.50 -18.33 14.69
N ILE A 127 -19.45 -19.59 15.15
CA ILE A 127 -18.37 -20.54 14.83
C ILE A 127 -18.28 -20.76 13.32
N SER A 128 -19.40 -21.14 12.67
CA SER A 128 -19.41 -21.41 11.23
C SER A 128 -19.03 -20.17 10.41
N MET A 129 -19.46 -19.00 10.83
CA MET A 129 -19.10 -17.74 10.18
C MET A 129 -17.61 -17.41 10.38
N ALA A 130 -17.08 -17.61 11.59
CA ALA A 130 -15.67 -17.39 11.88
C ALA A 130 -14.77 -18.34 11.09
N GLU A 131 -15.14 -19.62 10.96
CA GLU A 131 -14.43 -20.59 10.12
C GLU A 131 -14.45 -20.20 8.65
N LYS A 132 -15.65 -19.91 8.12
CA LYS A 132 -15.84 -19.50 6.73
C LYS A 132 -14.96 -18.31 6.33
N TYR A 133 -14.76 -17.36 7.23
CA TYR A 133 -13.99 -16.14 6.97
C TYR A 133 -12.58 -16.12 7.60
N GLY A 134 -12.09 -17.27 8.11
CA GLY A 134 -10.73 -17.38 8.66
C GLY A 134 -10.48 -16.46 9.87
N LYS A 135 -11.47 -16.31 10.74
CA LYS A 135 -11.45 -15.44 11.93
C LYS A 135 -11.20 -16.25 13.20
N SER A 136 -10.01 -16.84 13.29
CA SER A 136 -9.57 -17.75 14.36
C SER A 136 -9.79 -17.19 15.78
N ASN A 137 -9.50 -15.91 16.01
CA ASN A 137 -9.75 -15.24 17.31
C ASN A 137 -11.25 -15.24 17.69
N TYR A 138 -12.14 -14.91 16.74
CA TYR A 138 -13.58 -14.97 16.99
C TYR A 138 -14.05 -16.40 17.21
N LYS A 139 -13.53 -17.38 16.44
CA LYS A 139 -13.85 -18.79 16.65
C LYS A 139 -13.54 -19.21 18.09
N LEU A 140 -12.36 -18.86 18.61
CA LEU A 140 -11.99 -19.15 19.99
C LEU A 140 -12.96 -18.52 20.99
N GLU A 141 -13.36 -17.26 20.79
CA GLU A 141 -14.36 -16.60 21.64
C GLU A 141 -15.72 -17.30 21.62
N PHE A 142 -16.22 -17.71 20.46
CA PHE A 142 -17.47 -18.48 20.39
C PHE A 142 -17.36 -19.86 21.06
N LEU A 143 -16.22 -20.55 20.93
CA LEU A 143 -15.99 -21.80 21.65
C LEU A 143 -15.94 -21.58 23.17
N ASN A 144 -15.37 -20.47 23.65
CA ASN A 144 -15.39 -20.11 25.06
C ASN A 144 -16.82 -19.80 25.55
N TRP A 145 -17.65 -19.13 24.74
CA TRP A 145 -19.07 -18.98 25.05
C TRP A 145 -19.81 -20.32 25.10
N LYS A 146 -19.46 -21.28 24.24
CA LYS A 146 -20.01 -22.64 24.29
C LYS A 146 -19.69 -23.35 25.63
N LYS A 147 -18.46 -23.18 26.15
CA LYS A 147 -18.10 -23.68 27.49
C LYS A 147 -18.98 -23.08 28.59
N ARG A 148 -19.24 -21.77 28.53
CA ARG A 148 -20.13 -21.08 29.50
C ARG A 148 -21.55 -21.61 29.45
N VAL A 149 -22.06 -21.97 28.26
CA VAL A 149 -23.39 -22.62 28.13
C VAL A 149 -23.39 -23.98 28.85
N PHE A 150 -22.33 -24.79 28.70
CA PHE A 150 -22.22 -26.07 29.39
C PHE A 150 -22.18 -25.91 30.91
N GLU A 151 -21.42 -24.92 31.41
CA GLU A 151 -21.32 -24.59 32.84
C GLU A 151 -22.68 -24.15 33.43
N VAL A 152 -23.40 -23.25 32.75
CA VAL A 152 -24.73 -22.78 33.19
C VAL A 152 -25.74 -23.94 33.23
N ASN A 153 -25.66 -24.86 32.28
CA ASN A 153 -26.51 -26.06 32.26
C ASN A 153 -25.99 -27.18 33.19
N SER A 154 -24.97 -26.90 34.02
CA SER A 154 -24.33 -27.86 34.94
C SER A 154 -23.87 -29.15 34.26
N PHE A 155 -23.48 -29.08 32.99
CA PHE A 155 -23.11 -30.22 32.15
C PHE A 155 -24.20 -31.30 31.99
N SER A 156 -25.43 -31.03 32.43
CA SER A 156 -26.51 -32.02 32.51
C SER A 156 -26.97 -32.56 31.15
N LYS A 157 -26.69 -31.81 30.08
CA LYS A 157 -27.06 -32.13 28.70
C LYS A 157 -25.87 -32.60 27.85
N ASN A 158 -24.69 -32.76 28.43
CA ASN A 158 -23.45 -32.97 27.67
C ASN A 158 -22.70 -34.23 28.10
N SER A 159 -22.16 -34.95 27.12
CA SER A 159 -21.30 -36.10 27.40
C SER A 159 -19.87 -35.65 27.72
N MET A 160 -19.11 -36.49 28.43
CA MET A 160 -17.68 -36.22 28.67
C MET A 160 -16.87 -36.17 27.36
N GLU A 161 -17.33 -36.86 26.32
CA GLU A 161 -16.74 -36.83 24.98
C GLU A 161 -16.94 -35.48 24.30
N GLU A 162 -18.17 -34.93 24.32
CA GLU A 162 -18.47 -33.60 23.78
C GLU A 162 -17.66 -32.49 24.48
N ILE A 163 -17.42 -32.63 25.78
CA ILE A 163 -16.59 -31.71 26.55
C ILE A 163 -15.12 -31.79 26.09
N LYS A 164 -14.59 -33.01 25.89
CA LYS A 164 -13.22 -33.21 25.38
C LYS A 164 -13.08 -32.62 23.98
N ASP A 165 -14.02 -32.89 23.09
CA ASP A 165 -14.04 -32.35 21.73
C ASP A 165 -14.02 -30.83 21.72
N LEU A 166 -14.81 -30.20 22.60
CA LEU A 166 -14.81 -28.73 22.74
C LEU A 166 -13.47 -28.19 23.23
N VAL A 167 -12.82 -28.87 24.20
CA VAL A 167 -11.50 -28.48 24.70
C VAL A 167 -10.45 -28.63 23.60
N ASP A 168 -10.47 -29.73 22.86
CA ASP A 168 -9.51 -29.98 21.78
C ASP A 168 -9.73 -29.02 20.60
N ALA A 169 -10.98 -28.67 20.29
CA ALA A 169 -11.29 -27.61 19.33
C ALA A 169 -10.70 -26.25 19.74
N CYS A 170 -10.71 -25.92 21.04
CA CYS A 170 -10.08 -24.70 21.55
C CYS A 170 -8.55 -24.74 21.42
N LYS A 171 -7.92 -25.87 21.81
CA LYS A 171 -6.47 -26.05 21.69
C LYS A 171 -6.02 -25.98 20.24
N ASN A 172 -6.73 -26.64 19.33
CA ASN A 172 -6.44 -26.58 17.90
C ASN A 172 -6.58 -25.16 17.35
N THR A 173 -7.62 -24.42 17.77
CA THR A 173 -7.80 -23.02 17.36
C THR A 173 -6.68 -22.13 17.90
N LEU A 174 -6.23 -22.34 19.15
CA LEU A 174 -5.08 -21.63 19.73
C LEU A 174 -3.78 -21.92 18.95
N ASN A 175 -3.53 -23.17 18.59
CA ASN A 175 -2.39 -23.54 17.75
C ASN A 175 -2.44 -22.83 16.39
N THR A 176 -3.60 -22.77 15.75
CA THR A 176 -3.78 -22.00 14.51
C THR A 176 -3.47 -20.51 14.70
N ILE A 177 -3.88 -19.92 15.83
CA ILE A 177 -3.57 -18.51 16.14
C ILE A 177 -2.06 -18.33 16.32
N HIS A 178 -1.38 -19.21 17.05
CA HIS A 178 0.08 -19.16 17.22
C HIS A 178 0.80 -19.23 15.86
N GLU A 179 0.41 -20.17 14.99
CA GLU A 179 0.95 -20.27 13.64
C GLU A 179 0.70 -18.98 12.84
N GLU A 180 -0.51 -18.42 12.88
CA GLU A 180 -0.83 -17.17 12.17
C GLU A 180 0.10 -16.02 12.58
N GLU A 181 0.41 -15.89 13.87
CA GLU A 181 1.30 -14.85 14.41
C GLU A 181 2.77 -15.06 14.04
N ASP A 182 3.26 -16.30 14.13
CA ASP A 182 4.63 -16.65 13.74
C ASP A 182 4.89 -16.30 12.25
N PHE A 183 3.97 -16.72 11.36
CA PHE A 183 4.09 -16.39 9.94
C PHE A 183 3.83 -14.92 9.64
N TRP A 184 2.99 -14.23 10.44
CA TRP A 184 2.82 -12.79 10.31
C TRP A 184 4.13 -12.06 10.59
N LEU A 185 4.83 -12.42 11.68
CA LEU A 185 6.13 -11.87 12.03
C LEU A 185 7.13 -12.12 10.90
N LEU A 186 7.18 -13.34 10.38
CA LEU A 186 8.07 -13.69 9.27
C LEU A 186 7.80 -12.87 7.99
N LYS A 187 6.52 -12.68 7.65
CA LYS A 187 6.11 -11.81 6.53
C LYS A 187 6.56 -10.36 6.75
N VAL A 188 6.41 -9.83 7.96
CA VAL A 188 6.84 -8.46 8.29
C VAL A 188 8.36 -8.32 8.22
N HIS A 189 9.09 -9.27 8.78
CA HIS A 189 10.55 -9.24 8.80
C HIS A 189 11.14 -9.33 7.39
N SER A 190 10.63 -10.24 6.57
CA SER A 190 11.03 -10.35 5.15
C SER A 190 10.69 -9.08 4.34
N TYR A 191 9.54 -8.45 4.60
CA TYR A 191 9.18 -7.17 3.97
C TYR A 191 10.13 -6.04 4.40
N TRP A 192 10.51 -6.00 5.69
CA TRP A 192 11.42 -5.00 6.22
C TRP A 192 12.82 -5.12 5.60
N LEU A 193 13.33 -6.34 5.42
CA LEU A 193 14.59 -6.59 4.72
C LEU A 193 14.56 -5.95 3.32
N VAL A 194 13.52 -6.23 2.53
CA VAL A 194 13.36 -5.71 1.16
C VAL A 194 13.25 -4.18 1.14
N THR A 195 12.48 -3.58 2.05
CA THR A 195 12.10 -2.15 1.95
C THR A 195 12.99 -1.19 2.73
N LYS A 196 13.75 -1.66 3.73
CA LYS A 196 14.56 -0.79 4.61
C LYS A 196 16.06 -1.04 4.52
N LYS A 197 16.48 -2.26 4.18
CA LYS A 197 17.90 -2.64 4.24
C LYS A 197 18.62 -2.51 2.91
N GLY A 198 17.88 -2.63 1.80
CA GLY A 198 18.38 -2.42 0.44
C GLY A 198 19.38 -3.49 0.00
N GLY A 199 18.89 -4.63 -0.51
CA GLY A 199 19.62 -5.57 -1.39
C GLY A 199 20.88 -6.29 -0.89
N PHE A 200 21.53 -5.89 0.21
CA PHE A 200 22.79 -6.51 0.65
C PHE A 200 22.53 -7.73 1.54
N ILE A 201 22.88 -8.94 1.08
CA ILE A 201 22.78 -10.17 1.88
C ILE A 201 23.73 -10.06 3.09
N ASP A 202 23.17 -10.21 4.29
CA ASP A 202 23.92 -10.19 5.54
C ASP A 202 23.37 -11.20 6.57
N GLU A 203 23.95 -11.20 7.76
CA GLU A 203 23.62 -12.14 8.84
C GLU A 203 22.13 -12.13 9.20
N GLU A 204 21.48 -10.97 9.16
CA GLU A 204 20.06 -10.87 9.47
C GLU A 204 19.20 -11.52 8.39
N PHE A 205 19.53 -11.30 7.11
CA PHE A 205 18.87 -12.00 6.01
C PHE A 205 19.00 -13.52 6.18
N ASN A 206 20.21 -14.02 6.47
CA ASN A 206 20.44 -15.45 6.65
C ASN A 206 19.62 -16.01 7.81
N LYS A 207 19.54 -15.30 8.94
CA LYS A 207 18.70 -15.69 10.08
C LYS A 207 17.22 -15.82 9.70
N VAL A 208 16.66 -14.84 8.98
CA VAL A 208 15.26 -14.89 8.52
C VAL A 208 15.03 -16.01 7.51
N PHE A 209 15.98 -16.19 6.59
CA PHE A 209 15.93 -17.24 5.59
C PHE A 209 16.02 -18.64 6.22
N GLU A 210 16.83 -18.81 7.26
CA GLU A 210 16.92 -20.05 8.05
C GLU A 210 15.65 -20.31 8.85
N MET A 211 15.09 -19.30 9.55
CA MET A 211 13.79 -19.43 10.23
C MET A 211 12.71 -19.93 9.25
N HIS A 212 12.68 -19.36 8.05
CA HIS A 212 11.78 -19.78 6.99
C HIS A 212 12.05 -21.22 6.49
N SER A 213 13.33 -21.62 6.42
CA SER A 213 13.72 -22.94 5.93
C SER A 213 13.41 -24.04 6.95
N LEU A 214 13.58 -23.76 8.25
CA LEU A 214 13.21 -24.65 9.35
C LEU A 214 11.69 -24.90 9.40
N GLU A 215 10.89 -23.91 9.00
CA GLU A 215 9.43 -24.07 8.87
C GLU A 215 9.03 -24.89 7.62
N LYS A 216 9.88 -24.94 6.59
CA LYS A 216 9.66 -25.77 5.40
C LYS A 216 9.78 -27.26 5.70
N ASP A 217 10.62 -27.67 6.65
CA ASP A 217 10.76 -29.07 7.05
C ASP A 217 9.52 -29.61 7.81
N LYS A 218 8.61 -28.73 8.25
CA LYS A 218 7.26 -29.09 8.72
C LYS A 218 6.27 -29.37 7.55
N ASN A 219 6.76 -29.90 6.43
CA ASN A 219 6.10 -30.11 5.12
C ASN A 219 4.72 -30.86 5.11
N LEU A 220 4.14 -31.22 6.25
CA LEU A 220 2.85 -31.88 6.37
C LEU A 220 1.64 -30.93 6.40
N THR A 221 1.79 -29.63 6.67
CA THR A 221 0.64 -28.77 7.04
C THR A 221 0.22 -27.68 6.06
N PHE A 222 0.94 -27.35 4.98
CA PHE A 222 0.56 -26.16 4.18
C PHE A 222 -0.86 -26.20 3.58
N LYS A 223 -1.37 -27.38 3.18
CA LYS A 223 -2.77 -27.53 2.72
C LYS A 223 -3.79 -27.46 3.87
N GLU A 224 -3.38 -27.88 5.06
CA GLU A 224 -4.22 -27.97 6.26
C GLU A 224 -4.19 -26.67 7.08
N SER A 225 -3.19 -25.81 6.87
CA SER A 225 -3.05 -24.51 7.51
C SER A 225 -4.12 -23.52 7.07
N SER A 226 -4.41 -22.54 7.95
CA SER A 226 -5.37 -21.49 7.66
C SER A 226 -4.98 -20.65 6.43
N PHE A 227 -5.99 -20.03 5.81
CA PHE A 227 -5.79 -19.12 4.68
C PHE A 227 -4.74 -18.04 4.97
N LYS A 228 -4.77 -17.45 6.17
CA LYS A 228 -3.85 -16.39 6.57
C LYS A 228 -2.42 -16.90 6.70
N THR A 229 -2.23 -18.05 7.35
CA THR A 229 -0.93 -18.71 7.47
C THR A 229 -0.33 -18.96 6.09
N ARG A 230 -1.11 -19.55 5.17
CA ARG A 230 -0.68 -19.80 3.78
C ARG A 230 -0.30 -18.51 3.06
N LEU A 231 -1.12 -17.47 3.20
CA LEU A 231 -0.86 -16.15 2.60
C LEU A 231 0.42 -15.51 3.14
N HIS A 232 0.66 -15.57 4.45
CA HIS A 232 1.82 -14.98 5.12
C HIS A 232 3.11 -15.72 4.74
N TYR A 233 3.08 -17.05 4.75
CA TYR A 233 4.16 -17.90 4.29
C TYR A 233 4.57 -17.59 2.84
N LEU A 234 3.61 -17.64 1.90
CA LEU A 234 3.89 -17.37 0.48
C LEU A 234 4.40 -15.93 0.28
N SER A 235 3.85 -14.97 1.02
CA SER A 235 4.33 -13.58 0.96
C SER A 235 5.77 -13.46 1.44
N SER A 236 6.15 -14.18 2.49
CA SER A 236 7.52 -14.20 3.00
C SER A 236 8.50 -14.82 2.02
N ILE A 237 8.19 -15.99 1.44
CA ILE A 237 8.98 -16.61 0.36
C ILE A 237 9.21 -15.62 -0.78
N ALA A 238 8.14 -14.97 -1.25
CA ALA A 238 8.25 -14.05 -2.38
C ALA A 238 9.12 -12.83 -2.04
N ASN A 239 9.07 -12.32 -0.81
CA ASN A 239 9.93 -11.23 -0.36
C ASN A 239 11.39 -11.68 -0.27
N LEU A 240 11.68 -12.86 0.29
CA LEU A 240 13.04 -13.39 0.40
C LEU A 240 13.68 -13.67 -0.98
N HIS A 241 12.92 -14.24 -1.93
CA HIS A 241 13.41 -14.40 -3.29
C HIS A 241 13.59 -13.07 -4.02
N SER A 242 12.72 -12.08 -3.77
CA SER A 242 12.89 -10.74 -4.31
C SER A 242 14.16 -10.08 -3.80
N TYR A 243 14.50 -10.28 -2.52
CA TYR A 243 15.75 -9.80 -1.93
C TYR A 243 16.98 -10.37 -2.63
N LYS A 244 16.94 -11.65 -3.02
CA LYS A 244 17.99 -12.34 -3.80
C LYS A 244 17.98 -11.99 -5.31
N GLY A 245 17.02 -11.20 -5.79
CA GLY A 245 16.83 -10.94 -7.21
C GLY A 245 16.34 -12.13 -8.03
N GLU A 246 15.82 -13.18 -7.39
CA GLU A 246 15.35 -14.42 -8.04
C GLU A 246 13.91 -14.26 -8.58
N TRP A 247 13.71 -13.29 -9.48
CA TRP A 247 12.38 -12.84 -9.90
C TRP A 247 11.50 -13.93 -10.54
N SER A 248 12.08 -14.96 -11.17
CA SER A 248 11.32 -16.10 -11.68
C SER A 248 10.63 -16.89 -10.55
N LYS A 249 11.30 -17.05 -9.40
CA LYS A 249 10.71 -17.67 -8.20
C LYS A 249 9.67 -16.74 -7.57
N VAL A 250 9.92 -15.43 -7.58
CA VAL A 250 8.94 -14.43 -7.11
C VAL A 250 7.65 -14.52 -7.92
N LEU A 251 7.74 -14.51 -9.25
CA LEU A 251 6.60 -14.60 -10.16
C LEU A 251 5.75 -15.85 -9.86
N ASN A 252 6.39 -17.01 -9.77
CA ASN A 252 5.70 -18.27 -9.47
C ASN A 252 4.98 -18.23 -8.12
N THR A 253 5.60 -17.67 -7.08
CA THR A 253 4.98 -17.55 -5.76
C THR A 253 3.87 -16.50 -5.73
N ARG A 254 4.02 -15.38 -6.44
CA ARG A 254 2.96 -14.35 -6.54
C ARG A 254 1.74 -14.87 -7.30
N ARG A 255 1.91 -15.67 -8.34
CA ARG A 255 0.79 -16.38 -9.00
C ARG A 255 0.03 -17.27 -8.01
N LYS A 256 0.75 -18.07 -7.19
CA LYS A 256 0.12 -18.89 -6.13
C LYS A 256 -0.67 -18.07 -5.12
N ILE A 257 -0.21 -16.87 -4.75
CA ILE A 257 -0.95 -15.98 -3.85
C ILE A 257 -2.24 -15.49 -4.51
N VAL A 258 -2.20 -15.10 -5.78
CA VAL A 258 -3.39 -14.68 -6.52
C VAL A 258 -4.39 -15.84 -6.64
N SER A 259 -3.92 -17.04 -7.01
CA SER A 259 -4.74 -18.26 -7.05
C SER A 259 -5.36 -18.58 -5.69
N LEU A 260 -4.61 -18.44 -4.58
CA LEU A 260 -5.13 -18.65 -3.22
C LEU A 260 -6.34 -17.76 -2.92
N PHE A 261 -6.33 -16.50 -3.36
CA PHE A 261 -7.51 -15.63 -3.24
C PHE A 261 -8.64 -16.07 -4.18
N GLU A 262 -8.35 -16.34 -5.45
CA GLU A 262 -9.35 -16.65 -6.47
C GLU A 262 -10.07 -17.99 -6.23
N GLU A 263 -9.37 -18.97 -5.67
CA GLU A 263 -9.92 -20.25 -5.20
C GLU A 263 -10.81 -20.10 -3.95
N ASN A 264 -10.77 -18.94 -3.27
CA ASN A 264 -11.53 -18.67 -2.05
C ASN A 264 -12.35 -17.36 -2.15
N PRO A 265 -13.44 -17.33 -2.95
CA PRO A 265 -14.15 -16.09 -3.29
C PRO A 265 -14.72 -15.29 -2.11
N ASP A 266 -15.15 -15.98 -1.05
CA ASP A 266 -15.69 -15.31 0.15
C ASP A 266 -14.58 -14.62 0.96
N LEU A 267 -13.41 -15.26 1.07
CA LEU A 267 -12.22 -14.67 1.71
C LEU A 267 -11.64 -13.54 0.87
N LEU A 268 -11.67 -13.66 -0.47
CA LEU A 268 -11.29 -12.59 -1.38
C LEU A 268 -12.16 -11.35 -1.15
N LYS A 269 -13.49 -11.50 -1.16
CA LYS A 269 -14.42 -10.38 -0.92
C LYS A 269 -14.19 -9.71 0.42
N ALA A 270 -13.92 -10.51 1.46
CA ALA A 270 -13.62 -9.99 2.80
C ALA A 270 -12.25 -9.28 2.90
N ASN A 271 -11.31 -9.55 1.97
CA ASN A 271 -9.93 -9.07 2.01
C ASN A 271 -9.53 -8.38 0.69
N ILE A 272 -10.44 -7.62 0.09
CA ILE A 272 -10.25 -7.02 -1.24
C ILE A 272 -8.99 -6.14 -1.35
N HIS A 273 -8.65 -5.39 -0.30
CA HIS A 273 -7.41 -4.60 -0.22
C HIS A 273 -6.16 -5.48 -0.41
N SER A 274 -6.14 -6.65 0.21
CA SER A 274 -5.03 -7.60 0.11
C SER A 274 -4.97 -8.27 -1.25
N TYR A 275 -6.13 -8.56 -1.87
CA TYR A 275 -6.20 -9.11 -3.22
C TYR A 275 -5.67 -8.12 -4.27
N ILE A 276 -6.09 -6.85 -4.21
CA ILE A 276 -5.56 -5.78 -5.08
C ILE A 276 -4.04 -5.63 -4.89
N GLY A 277 -3.56 -5.70 -3.64
CA GLY A 277 -2.13 -5.73 -3.35
C GLY A 277 -1.39 -6.94 -3.92
N ALA A 278 -2.01 -8.12 -3.91
CA ALA A 278 -1.45 -9.34 -4.51
C ALA A 278 -1.31 -9.23 -6.03
N LEU A 279 -2.34 -8.69 -6.71
CA LEU A 279 -2.30 -8.41 -8.15
C LEU A 279 -1.21 -7.39 -8.49
N TYR A 280 -1.08 -6.31 -7.72
CA TYR A 280 0.00 -5.33 -7.93
C TYR A 280 1.39 -5.96 -7.75
N ASN A 281 1.60 -6.76 -6.71
CA ASN A 281 2.87 -7.44 -6.50
C ASN A 281 3.19 -8.47 -7.60
N LEU A 282 2.16 -9.06 -8.23
CA LEU A 282 2.32 -9.90 -9.42
C LEU A 282 2.77 -9.06 -10.63
N LEU A 283 2.16 -7.88 -10.85
CA LEU A 283 2.60 -6.94 -11.89
C LEU A 283 4.05 -6.47 -11.68
N VAL A 284 4.47 -6.23 -10.44
CA VAL A 284 5.87 -5.90 -10.13
C VAL A 284 6.81 -7.05 -10.52
N ALA A 285 6.41 -8.31 -10.32
CA ALA A 285 7.21 -9.46 -10.74
C ALA A 285 7.34 -9.54 -12.27
N PHE A 286 6.25 -9.33 -13.01
CA PHE A 286 6.29 -9.23 -14.48
C PHE A 286 7.21 -8.11 -14.96
N PHE A 287 7.08 -6.94 -14.36
CA PHE A 287 7.88 -5.76 -14.69
C PHE A 287 9.39 -6.03 -14.51
N ASN A 288 9.79 -6.63 -13.40
CA ASN A 288 11.20 -6.95 -13.14
C ASN A 288 11.77 -8.01 -14.09
N LEU A 289 10.94 -8.96 -14.54
CA LEU A 289 11.32 -9.96 -15.55
C LEU A 289 11.26 -9.45 -16.99
N ARG A 290 10.72 -8.24 -17.21
CA ARG A 290 10.40 -7.69 -18.54
C ARG A 290 9.48 -8.61 -19.35
N LEU A 291 8.59 -9.33 -18.67
CA LEU A 291 7.57 -10.18 -19.30
C LEU A 291 6.29 -9.37 -19.44
N TYR A 292 6.00 -8.90 -20.66
CA TYR A 292 4.85 -8.04 -20.97
C TYR A 292 3.83 -8.74 -21.87
N GLU A 293 3.52 -9.99 -21.53
CA GLU A 293 2.56 -10.82 -22.25
C GLU A 293 1.12 -10.53 -21.82
N ASN A 294 0.15 -11.24 -22.40
CA ASN A 294 -1.29 -11.05 -22.16
C ASN A 294 -1.66 -11.06 -20.66
N GLU A 295 -1.02 -11.92 -19.86
CA GLU A 295 -1.29 -12.03 -18.42
C GLU A 295 -1.08 -10.72 -17.65
N VAL A 296 -0.17 -9.84 -18.11
CA VAL A 296 0.04 -8.52 -17.51
C VAL A 296 -1.20 -7.65 -17.69
N TYR A 297 -1.71 -7.59 -18.92
CA TYR A 297 -2.89 -6.79 -19.25
C TYR A 297 -4.16 -7.36 -18.61
N GLU A 298 -4.28 -8.69 -18.52
CA GLU A 298 -5.34 -9.35 -17.76
C GLU A 298 -5.29 -8.98 -16.27
N THR A 299 -4.09 -8.98 -15.67
CA THR A 299 -3.91 -8.61 -14.27
C THR A 299 -4.23 -7.14 -14.02
N ILE A 300 -3.84 -6.24 -14.92
CA ILE A 300 -4.23 -4.82 -14.90
C ILE A 300 -5.76 -4.68 -14.97
N ASN A 301 -6.40 -5.41 -15.89
CA ASN A 301 -7.86 -5.37 -16.03
C ASN A 301 -8.57 -5.88 -14.77
N LYS A 302 -8.06 -6.93 -14.11
CA LYS A 302 -8.59 -7.39 -12.81
C LYS A 302 -8.57 -6.28 -11.75
N ILE A 303 -7.51 -5.47 -11.70
CA ILE A 303 -7.43 -4.33 -10.76
C ILE A 303 -8.44 -3.25 -11.15
N ASN A 304 -8.48 -2.85 -12.43
CA ASN A 304 -9.35 -1.78 -12.91
C ASN A 304 -10.85 -2.11 -12.82
N LEU A 305 -11.23 -3.39 -12.98
CA LEU A 305 -12.61 -3.88 -12.87
C LEU A 305 -13.02 -4.28 -11.45
N ALA A 306 -12.10 -4.25 -10.47
CA ALA A 306 -12.42 -4.58 -9.08
C ALA A 306 -13.57 -3.71 -8.50
N PRO A 307 -13.65 -2.38 -8.76
CA PRO A 307 -14.78 -1.55 -8.37
C PRO A 307 -16.13 -2.12 -8.84
N GLU A 308 -16.26 -2.40 -10.13
CA GLU A 308 -17.50 -2.91 -10.73
C GLU A 308 -17.82 -4.33 -10.24
N THR A 309 -16.80 -5.19 -10.19
CA THR A 309 -16.94 -6.61 -9.82
C THR A 309 -17.40 -6.78 -8.38
N PHE A 310 -16.82 -6.04 -7.43
CA PHE A 310 -17.03 -6.28 -6.01
C PHE A 310 -18.02 -5.33 -5.36
N PHE A 311 -18.18 -4.12 -5.88
CA PHE A 311 -19.11 -3.13 -5.32
C PHE A 311 -20.38 -2.96 -6.16
N LYS A 312 -20.39 -3.38 -7.44
CA LYS A 312 -21.55 -3.25 -8.34
C LYS A 312 -22.10 -1.81 -8.29
N ASN A 313 -23.38 -1.64 -7.94
CA ASN A 313 -24.04 -0.34 -7.82
C ASN A 313 -23.82 0.36 -6.47
N LYS A 314 -22.94 -0.17 -5.59
CA LYS A 314 -22.62 0.44 -4.30
C LYS A 314 -21.46 1.42 -4.45
N ALA A 315 -21.41 2.41 -3.56
CA ALA A 315 -20.28 3.32 -3.47
C ALA A 315 -18.99 2.56 -3.14
N VAL A 316 -17.95 2.79 -3.95
CA VAL A 316 -16.63 2.19 -3.75
C VAL A 316 -15.90 2.99 -2.66
N PRO A 317 -15.39 2.34 -1.60
CA PRO A 317 -14.63 3.02 -0.56
C PRO A 317 -13.48 3.86 -1.15
N GLU A 318 -13.29 5.07 -0.65
CA GLU A 318 -12.23 5.96 -1.14
C GLU A 318 -10.84 5.33 -0.97
N SER A 319 -10.63 4.55 0.09
CA SER A 319 -9.39 3.79 0.31
C SER A 319 -9.07 2.81 -0.83
N ILE A 320 -10.08 2.17 -1.41
CA ILE A 320 -9.93 1.25 -2.55
C ILE A 320 -9.62 2.04 -3.82
N GLN A 321 -10.32 3.15 -4.05
CA GLN A 321 -10.05 4.03 -5.20
C GLN A 321 -8.60 4.54 -5.17
N LEU A 322 -8.15 5.00 -3.99
CA LEU A 322 -6.78 5.45 -3.76
C LEU A 322 -5.76 4.34 -4.02
N GLN A 323 -6.02 3.13 -3.52
CA GLN A 323 -5.12 1.98 -3.71
C GLN A 323 -5.00 1.60 -5.18
N ILE A 324 -6.13 1.49 -5.90
CA ILE A 324 -6.15 1.20 -7.34
C ILE A 324 -5.34 2.26 -8.07
N PHE A 325 -5.64 3.54 -7.86
CA PHE A 325 -4.92 4.65 -8.48
C PHE A 325 -3.41 4.58 -8.20
N SER A 326 -3.02 4.35 -6.95
CA SER A 326 -1.60 4.31 -6.57
C SER A 326 -0.84 3.17 -7.24
N TYR A 327 -1.51 2.03 -7.50
CA TYR A 327 -0.90 0.87 -8.15
C TYR A 327 -0.91 0.99 -9.67
N THR A 328 -2.05 1.32 -10.27
CA THR A 328 -2.16 1.44 -11.73
C THR A 328 -1.41 2.66 -12.25
N GLY A 329 -1.43 3.77 -11.49
CA GLY A 329 -0.71 5.00 -11.83
C GLY A 329 0.81 4.88 -11.75
N THR A 330 1.33 3.87 -11.04
CA THR A 330 2.77 3.56 -11.03
C THR A 330 3.13 2.56 -12.12
N ILE A 331 2.48 1.40 -12.15
CA ILE A 331 2.95 0.26 -12.94
C ILE A 331 2.57 0.34 -14.43
N GLU A 332 1.37 0.85 -14.76
CA GLU A 332 0.92 0.87 -16.16
C GLU A 332 1.75 1.84 -17.03
N PRO A 333 2.02 3.10 -16.62
CA PRO A 333 2.90 3.97 -17.39
C PRO A 333 4.30 3.38 -17.55
N ALA A 334 4.82 2.73 -16.51
CA ALA A 334 6.14 2.10 -16.54
C ALA A 334 6.21 0.93 -17.54
N ILE A 335 5.15 0.11 -17.62
CA ILE A 335 5.04 -0.98 -18.62
C ILE A 335 4.96 -0.40 -20.04
N LEU A 336 4.14 0.62 -20.26
CA LEU A 336 4.03 1.29 -21.56
C LEU A 336 5.37 1.88 -22.00
N ALA A 337 6.09 2.53 -21.08
CA ALA A 337 7.43 3.05 -21.32
C ALA A 337 8.42 1.94 -21.68
N ASN A 338 8.42 0.84 -20.92
CA ASN A 338 9.37 -0.26 -21.13
C ASN A 338 9.14 -1.06 -22.42
N THR A 339 7.93 -0.95 -23.00
CA THR A 339 7.55 -1.54 -24.30
C THR A 339 7.61 -0.55 -25.46
N GLY A 340 8.09 0.67 -25.25
CA GLY A 340 8.24 1.67 -26.31
C GLY A 340 6.91 2.27 -26.80
N GLN A 341 5.80 2.03 -26.09
CA GLN A 341 4.47 2.56 -26.41
C GLN A 341 4.32 3.99 -25.90
N TRP A 342 5.21 4.88 -26.32
CA TRP A 342 5.39 6.22 -25.76
C TRP A 342 4.15 7.12 -25.89
N GLU A 343 3.42 7.04 -27.02
CA GLU A 343 2.19 7.79 -27.24
C GLU A 343 1.10 7.40 -26.22
N LYS A 344 0.93 6.09 -25.98
CA LYS A 344 0.00 5.58 -24.97
C LYS A 344 0.45 5.96 -23.56
N ALA A 345 1.76 5.94 -23.30
CA ALA A 345 2.32 6.35 -22.01
C ALA A 345 2.00 7.82 -21.71
N ILE A 346 2.15 8.73 -22.68
CA ILE A 346 1.79 10.15 -22.55
C ILE A 346 0.29 10.34 -22.32
N GLN A 347 -0.57 9.60 -23.03
CA GLN A 347 -2.01 9.63 -22.78
C GLN A 347 -2.35 9.16 -21.36
N ARG A 348 -1.70 8.09 -20.89
CA ARG A 348 -1.91 7.57 -19.54
C ARG A 348 -1.47 8.55 -18.47
N ILE A 349 -0.37 9.27 -18.67
CA ILE A 349 0.14 10.29 -17.73
C ILE A 349 -0.90 11.36 -17.45
N LYS A 350 -1.66 11.83 -18.45
CA LYS A 350 -2.70 12.85 -18.24
C LYS A 350 -3.74 12.38 -17.20
N VAL A 351 -4.19 11.13 -17.31
CA VAL A 351 -5.11 10.52 -16.33
C VAL A 351 -4.45 10.36 -14.96
N VAL A 352 -3.15 10.05 -14.93
CA VAL A 352 -2.40 9.93 -13.67
C VAL A 352 -2.23 11.28 -12.97
N GLN A 353 -2.05 12.37 -13.71
CA GLN A 353 -1.97 13.74 -13.18
C GLN A 353 -3.28 14.15 -12.51
N ASP A 354 -4.42 13.88 -13.13
CA ASP A 354 -5.74 14.14 -12.53
C ASP A 354 -5.94 13.36 -11.22
N GLY A 355 -5.50 12.10 -11.21
CA GLY A 355 -5.53 11.28 -10.00
C GLY A 355 -4.58 11.78 -8.91
N LEU A 356 -3.40 12.30 -9.26
CA LEU A 356 -2.48 12.91 -8.30
C LEU A 356 -3.12 14.13 -7.64
N LEU A 357 -3.80 14.99 -8.40
CA LEU A 357 -4.53 16.14 -7.87
C LEU A 357 -5.67 15.70 -6.93
N LYS A 358 -6.43 14.67 -7.32
CA LYS A 358 -7.53 14.14 -6.50
C LYS A 358 -7.05 13.57 -5.16
N PHE A 359 -5.88 12.92 -5.14
CA PHE A 359 -5.38 12.15 -4.00
C PHE A 359 -4.13 12.73 -3.34
N GLU A 360 -3.77 13.97 -3.64
CA GLU A 360 -2.46 14.57 -3.31
C GLU A 360 -2.05 14.40 -1.84
N ASN A 361 -2.99 14.66 -0.92
CA ASN A 361 -2.76 14.62 0.53
C ASN A 361 -2.98 13.23 1.16
N LYS A 362 -3.35 12.22 0.35
CA LYS A 362 -3.71 10.88 0.82
C LYS A 362 -2.77 9.79 0.30
N ILE A 363 -2.14 10.02 -0.86
CA ILE A 363 -1.23 9.06 -1.47
C ILE A 363 0.02 8.86 -0.60
N ASN A 364 0.44 7.59 -0.47
CA ASN A 364 1.68 7.27 0.18
C ASN A 364 2.86 7.94 -0.54
N ARG A 365 3.74 8.59 0.22
CA ARG A 365 4.88 9.34 -0.30
C ARG A 365 5.77 8.53 -1.24
N PHE A 366 6.09 7.27 -0.91
CA PHE A 366 6.91 6.43 -1.77
C PHE A 366 6.27 6.26 -3.15
N LEU A 367 4.98 5.93 -3.20
CA LEU A 367 4.25 5.77 -4.47
C LEU A 367 4.14 7.10 -5.23
N LYS A 368 3.94 8.23 -4.53
CA LYS A 368 3.99 9.57 -5.14
C LYS A 368 5.33 9.80 -5.85
N LEU A 369 6.46 9.50 -5.21
CA LEU A 369 7.79 9.63 -5.81
C LEU A 369 7.97 8.74 -7.05
N VAL A 370 7.48 7.50 -7.01
CA VAL A 370 7.51 6.60 -8.19
C VAL A 370 6.72 7.20 -9.35
N ILE A 371 5.53 7.73 -9.08
CA ILE A 371 4.69 8.36 -10.11
C ILE A 371 5.41 9.57 -10.70
N LEU A 372 5.92 10.48 -9.87
CA LEU A 372 6.63 11.69 -10.33
C LEU A 372 7.84 11.33 -11.21
N TYR A 373 8.63 10.34 -10.79
CA TYR A 373 9.76 9.84 -11.58
C TYR A 373 9.30 9.28 -12.93
N ASN A 374 8.27 8.44 -12.95
CA ASN A 374 7.75 7.85 -14.19
C ASN A 374 7.23 8.92 -15.16
N ILE A 375 6.51 9.93 -14.66
CA ILE A 375 6.03 11.05 -15.48
C ILE A 375 7.22 11.78 -16.11
N SER A 376 8.21 12.14 -15.31
CA SER A 376 9.41 12.82 -15.81
C SER A 376 10.15 11.99 -16.86
N TYR A 377 10.40 10.70 -16.58
CA TYR A 377 11.12 9.81 -17.49
C TYR A 377 10.38 9.62 -18.82
N ILE A 378 9.05 9.45 -18.81
CA ILE A 378 8.28 9.30 -20.04
C ILE A 378 8.29 10.60 -20.86
N HIS A 379 8.19 11.77 -20.22
CA HIS A 379 8.34 13.04 -20.92
C HIS A 379 9.74 13.20 -21.54
N PHE A 380 10.79 12.82 -20.81
CA PHE A 380 12.16 12.78 -21.35
C PHE A 380 12.24 11.89 -22.58
N ALA A 381 11.80 10.63 -22.47
CA ALA A 381 11.90 9.65 -23.54
C ALA A 381 11.07 10.06 -24.77
N TYR A 382 9.94 10.75 -24.57
CA TYR A 382 9.12 11.29 -25.66
C TYR A 382 9.74 12.52 -26.34
N GLY A 383 10.68 13.22 -25.68
CA GLY A 383 11.33 14.44 -26.16
C GLY A 383 10.81 15.75 -25.56
N ASN A 384 9.89 15.70 -24.61
CA ASN A 384 9.33 16.87 -23.92
C ASN A 384 10.21 17.26 -22.73
N LEU A 385 11.42 17.78 -23.00
CA LEU A 385 12.43 18.01 -21.97
C LEU A 385 12.00 19.03 -20.91
N GLU A 386 11.31 20.11 -21.28
CA GLU A 386 10.82 21.13 -20.33
C GLU A 386 9.83 20.54 -19.32
N GLU A 387 8.90 19.71 -19.79
CA GLU A 387 7.91 19.07 -18.91
C GLU A 387 8.59 18.01 -18.04
N SER A 388 9.53 17.26 -18.60
CA SER A 388 10.36 16.31 -17.82
C SER A 388 11.08 17.01 -16.66
N ASP A 389 11.64 18.19 -16.94
CA ASP A 389 12.37 19.01 -15.98
C ASP A 389 11.46 19.52 -14.86
N ARG A 390 10.27 20.02 -15.23
CA ARG A 390 9.27 20.49 -14.27
C ARG A 390 8.85 19.39 -13.29
N TRP A 391 8.58 18.18 -13.78
CA TRP A 391 8.15 17.06 -12.93
C TRP A 391 9.25 16.56 -12.01
N ILE A 392 10.50 16.50 -12.49
CA ILE A 392 11.61 16.03 -11.65
C ILE A 392 11.96 17.05 -10.56
N ASP A 393 11.75 18.35 -10.80
CA ASP A 393 11.96 19.40 -9.81
C ASP A 393 11.00 19.28 -8.63
N ILE A 394 9.73 18.95 -8.88
CA ILE A 394 8.76 18.67 -7.80
C ILE A 394 9.30 17.59 -6.86
N MET A 395 9.98 16.57 -7.42
CA MET A 395 10.57 15.50 -6.64
C MET A 395 11.85 15.93 -5.90
N ILE A 396 12.73 16.72 -6.53
CA ILE A 396 14.01 17.14 -5.94
C ILE A 396 13.84 18.18 -4.83
N TYR A 397 12.83 19.04 -4.93
CA TYR A 397 12.55 20.12 -3.98
C TYR A 397 11.61 19.72 -2.83
N ASP A 398 11.18 18.45 -2.76
CA ASP A 398 10.44 17.94 -1.59
C ASP A 398 11.30 18.08 -0.31
N THR A 399 10.81 18.87 0.66
CA THR A 399 11.54 19.26 1.87
C THR A 399 11.59 18.17 2.94
N GLU A 400 10.80 17.10 2.83
CA GLU A 400 10.73 16.06 3.85
C GLU A 400 11.80 14.96 3.67
N THR A 401 12.89 15.19 2.94
CA THR A 401 13.84 14.12 2.55
C THR A 401 14.42 13.35 3.73
N THR A 402 14.18 12.03 3.76
CA THR A 402 15.09 11.09 4.42
C THR A 402 16.33 10.93 3.54
N THR A 403 17.46 11.41 4.04
CA THR A 403 18.75 11.37 3.36
C THR A 403 19.09 9.95 2.89
N GLY A 404 19.36 9.75 1.60
CA GLY A 404 19.90 8.47 1.07
C GLY A 404 18.92 7.52 0.38
N ASP A 405 17.66 7.91 0.17
CA ASP A 405 16.69 7.10 -0.59
C ASP A 405 17.07 6.99 -2.08
N GLN A 406 17.08 5.75 -2.62
CA GLN A 406 17.50 5.44 -3.99
C GLN A 406 16.75 6.27 -5.04
N TYR A 407 15.44 6.48 -4.87
CA TYR A 407 14.62 7.24 -5.81
C TYR A 407 15.09 8.70 -5.97
N TYR A 408 15.56 9.36 -4.91
CA TYR A 408 16.09 10.72 -5.01
C TYR A 408 17.41 10.77 -5.76
N ILE A 409 18.24 9.74 -5.61
CA ILE A 409 19.48 9.62 -6.39
C ILE A 409 19.15 9.44 -7.86
N GLN A 410 18.21 8.56 -8.19
CA GLN A 410 17.75 8.40 -9.58
C GLN A 410 17.17 9.68 -10.15
N ALA A 411 16.39 10.42 -9.36
CA ALA A 411 15.84 11.69 -9.79
C ALA A 411 16.92 12.74 -10.08
N ARG A 412 17.96 12.82 -9.24
CA ARG A 412 19.10 13.71 -9.47
C ARG A 412 19.91 13.30 -10.69
N ILE A 413 20.14 12.01 -10.90
CA ILE A 413 20.79 11.50 -12.12
C ILE A 413 19.97 11.84 -13.36
N LEU A 414 18.65 11.62 -13.32
CA LEU A 414 17.75 11.97 -14.42
C LEU A 414 17.75 13.48 -14.68
N LYS A 415 17.74 14.33 -13.64
CA LYS A 415 17.89 15.79 -13.77
C LYS A 415 19.20 16.16 -14.47
N LEU A 416 20.32 15.52 -14.14
CA LEU A 416 21.59 15.76 -14.85
C LEU A 416 21.46 15.39 -16.34
N ILE A 417 20.82 14.27 -16.67
CA ILE A 417 20.58 13.86 -18.06
C ILE A 417 19.66 14.86 -18.78
N ILE A 418 18.54 15.27 -18.17
CA ILE A 418 17.62 16.25 -18.76
C ILE A 418 18.34 17.57 -19.07
N GLN A 419 19.10 18.08 -18.10
CA GLN A 419 19.84 19.33 -18.26
C GLN A 419 20.95 19.24 -19.31
N PHE A 420 21.53 18.05 -19.48
CA PHE A 420 22.50 17.77 -20.54
C PHE A 420 21.83 17.89 -21.91
N GLU A 421 20.67 17.25 -22.09
CA GLU A 421 19.91 17.28 -23.35
C GLU A 421 19.37 18.69 -23.67
N MET A 422 18.95 19.45 -22.66
CA MET A 422 18.54 20.85 -22.84
C MET A 422 19.70 21.78 -23.21
N GLY A 423 20.94 21.33 -23.04
CA GLY A 423 22.13 22.11 -23.31
C GLY A 423 22.45 23.18 -22.26
N ASN A 424 21.94 23.02 -21.04
CA ASN A 424 22.11 23.97 -19.92
C ASN A 424 23.42 23.72 -19.14
N TYR A 425 24.56 23.82 -19.84
CA TYR A 425 25.86 23.46 -19.27
C TYR A 425 26.37 24.40 -18.17
N PHE A 426 25.80 25.60 -18.05
CA PHE A 426 26.23 26.59 -17.06
C PHE A 426 26.01 26.13 -15.61
N LEU A 427 24.90 25.44 -15.33
CA LEU A 427 24.55 24.95 -13.99
C LEU A 427 25.11 23.55 -13.71
N PHE A 428 25.76 22.95 -14.70
CA PHE A 428 26.07 21.53 -14.75
C PHE A 428 27.12 21.11 -13.72
N ASP A 429 28.19 21.89 -13.56
CA ASP A 429 29.23 21.64 -12.56
C ASP A 429 28.68 21.71 -11.12
N TYR A 430 27.86 22.73 -10.84
CA TYR A 430 27.21 22.88 -9.53
C TYR A 430 26.26 21.71 -9.23
N MET A 431 25.37 21.37 -10.17
CA MET A 431 24.41 20.27 -10.01
C MET A 431 25.11 18.92 -9.85
N THR A 432 26.17 18.67 -10.64
CA THR A 432 26.94 17.42 -10.58
C THR A 432 27.66 17.29 -9.25
N LYS A 433 28.31 18.35 -8.76
CA LYS A 433 28.93 18.39 -7.42
C LYS A 433 27.91 18.19 -6.31
N SER A 434 26.72 18.80 -6.43
CA SER A 434 25.65 18.59 -5.45
C SER A 434 25.13 17.16 -5.44
N THR A 435 24.94 16.55 -6.61
CA THR A 435 24.51 15.16 -6.76
C THR A 435 25.56 14.21 -6.19
N LYS A 436 26.85 14.43 -6.49
CA LYS A 436 27.97 13.69 -5.88
C LYS A 436 27.93 13.74 -4.36
N ARG A 437 27.80 14.93 -3.76
CA ARG A 437 27.68 15.07 -2.30
C ARG A 437 26.50 14.28 -1.74
N TYR A 438 25.36 14.25 -2.44
CA TYR A 438 24.19 13.51 -2.00
C TYR A 438 24.39 11.99 -2.05
N VAL A 439 24.95 11.47 -3.15
CA VAL A 439 25.29 10.04 -3.31
C VAL A 439 26.29 9.59 -2.23
N LEU A 440 27.26 10.42 -1.88
CA LEU A 440 28.26 10.09 -0.85
C LEU A 440 27.67 9.99 0.57
N LYS A 441 26.45 10.47 0.83
CA LYS A 441 25.83 10.39 2.17
C LYS A 441 25.30 9.00 2.53
N ARG A 442 25.17 8.08 1.56
CA ARG A 442 24.64 6.73 1.82
C ARG A 442 25.76 5.73 2.14
N ARG A 443 25.41 4.70 2.92
CA ARG A 443 26.35 3.64 3.36
C ARG A 443 26.93 2.84 2.19
N HIS A 444 26.13 2.56 1.16
CA HIS A 444 26.54 1.71 0.04
C HIS A 444 26.34 2.42 -1.29
N GLN A 445 27.40 2.50 -2.08
CA GLN A 445 27.41 3.18 -3.38
C GLN A 445 27.44 2.17 -4.52
N TYR A 446 26.49 2.30 -5.44
CA TYR A 446 26.49 1.66 -6.74
C TYR A 446 27.53 2.31 -7.66
N LYS A 447 28.25 1.46 -8.39
CA LYS A 447 29.33 1.83 -9.30
C LYS A 447 28.81 2.64 -10.48
N TYR A 448 27.60 2.34 -11.00
CA TYR A 448 27.05 3.06 -12.15
C TYR A 448 26.84 4.54 -11.86
N GLU A 449 26.48 4.89 -10.63
CA GLU A 449 26.26 6.29 -10.24
C GLU A 449 27.57 7.08 -10.21
N ALA A 450 28.63 6.48 -9.68
CA ALA A 450 29.96 7.08 -9.70
C ALA A 450 30.46 7.25 -11.14
N CYS A 451 30.22 6.26 -12.01
CA CYS A 451 30.53 6.33 -13.45
C CYS A 451 29.81 7.51 -14.12
N LEU A 452 28.49 7.65 -13.92
CA LEU A 452 27.70 8.77 -14.47
C LEU A 452 28.12 10.13 -13.91
N ILE A 453 28.35 10.24 -12.60
CA ILE A 453 28.84 11.48 -11.98
C ILE A 453 30.19 11.86 -12.57
N ASN A 454 31.11 10.90 -12.71
CA ASN A 454 32.43 11.17 -13.29
C ASN A 454 32.32 11.59 -14.75
N PHE A 455 31.46 10.94 -15.54
CA PHE A 455 31.16 11.35 -16.92
C PHE A 455 30.76 12.83 -16.98
N PHE A 456 29.78 13.23 -16.18
CA PHE A 456 29.31 14.62 -16.14
C PHE A 456 30.34 15.62 -15.59
N LEU A 457 31.20 15.21 -14.65
CA LEU A 457 32.31 16.05 -14.17
C LEU A 457 33.39 16.26 -15.25
N THR A 458 33.65 15.24 -16.08
CA THR A 458 34.63 15.34 -17.17
C THR A 458 34.10 16.03 -18.41
N PHE A 459 32.77 16.09 -18.56
CA PHE A 459 32.12 16.73 -19.68
C PHE A 459 32.15 18.26 -19.52
N ASN A 460 33.21 18.89 -20.03
CA ASN A 460 33.35 20.35 -20.05
C ASN A 460 33.23 20.90 -21.48
N LYS A 461 32.11 21.55 -21.80
CA LYS A 461 31.77 22.01 -23.15
C LYS A 461 32.82 22.95 -23.77
N SER A 462 33.67 23.62 -22.98
CA SER A 462 34.76 24.47 -23.49
C SER A 462 35.88 23.70 -24.20
N HIS A 463 35.89 22.36 -24.12
CA HIS A 463 36.97 21.50 -24.66
C HIS A 463 36.49 20.39 -25.59
N PHE A 464 35.19 20.25 -25.87
CA PHE A 464 34.66 19.16 -26.69
C PHE A 464 34.27 19.66 -28.08
N SER A 465 34.96 19.15 -29.12
CA SER A 465 34.53 19.28 -30.50
C SER A 465 33.33 18.38 -30.80
N LYS A 466 32.63 18.59 -31.92
CA LYS A 466 31.53 17.70 -32.38
C LYS A 466 31.97 16.23 -32.51
N HIS A 467 33.27 15.96 -32.68
CA HIS A 467 33.82 14.60 -32.79
C HIS A 467 34.09 13.94 -31.43
N ASP A 468 34.26 14.71 -30.35
CA ASP A 468 34.63 14.18 -29.03
C ASP A 468 33.42 13.62 -28.28
N ILE A 469 32.20 14.10 -28.58
CA ILE A 469 30.96 13.66 -27.93
C ILE A 469 30.69 12.16 -28.16
N PRO A 470 30.63 11.64 -29.41
CA PRO A 470 30.42 10.20 -29.63
C PRO A 470 31.49 9.31 -28.98
N VAL A 471 32.74 9.78 -28.92
CA VAL A 471 33.85 9.04 -28.30
C VAL A 471 33.63 8.90 -26.78
N SER A 472 33.25 9.97 -26.10
CA SER A 472 32.94 9.92 -24.66
C SER A 472 31.75 9.04 -24.34
N PHE A 473 30.68 9.09 -25.15
CA PHE A 473 29.52 8.21 -24.97
C PHE A 473 29.87 6.74 -25.24
N LYS A 474 30.75 6.44 -26.20
CA LYS A 474 31.24 5.08 -26.44
C LYS A 474 32.00 4.54 -25.23
N LYS A 475 32.85 5.36 -24.61
CA LYS A 475 33.57 5.00 -23.37
C LYS A 475 32.58 4.77 -22.22
N LEU A 476 31.64 5.68 -22.01
CA LEU A 476 30.61 5.54 -20.98
C LEU A 476 29.81 4.24 -21.15
N LYS A 477 29.37 3.93 -22.38
CA LYS A 477 28.63 2.70 -22.67
C LYS A 477 29.43 1.45 -22.29
N GLN A 478 30.72 1.40 -22.62
CA GLN A 478 31.58 0.27 -22.28
C GLN A 478 31.70 0.07 -20.76
N GLU A 479 31.89 1.15 -20.00
CA GLU A 479 31.95 1.09 -18.53
C GLU A 479 30.62 0.60 -17.93
N LEU A 480 29.49 1.13 -18.42
CA LEU A 480 28.15 0.74 -17.95
C LEU A 480 27.82 -0.73 -18.24
N ILE A 481 28.21 -1.26 -19.40
CA ILE A 481 28.02 -2.69 -19.74
C ILE A 481 28.79 -3.59 -18.78
N LEU A 482 30.03 -3.23 -18.44
CA LEU A 482 30.83 -3.99 -17.49
C LEU A 482 30.21 -3.97 -16.07
N ILE A 483 29.73 -2.81 -15.64
CA ILE A 483 29.06 -2.64 -14.34
C ILE A 483 27.77 -3.47 -14.27
N LYS A 484 26.98 -3.52 -15.36
CA LYS A 484 25.70 -4.25 -15.46
C LYS A 484 25.83 -5.78 -15.32
N ASN A 485 27.03 -6.34 -15.40
CA ASN A 485 27.25 -7.77 -15.12
C ASN A 485 27.02 -8.14 -13.65
N ASP A 486 27.12 -7.16 -12.74
CA ASP A 486 26.75 -7.34 -11.33
C ASP A 486 25.20 -7.30 -11.18
N PRO A 487 24.56 -8.33 -10.59
CA PRO A 487 23.11 -8.38 -10.44
C PRO A 487 22.50 -7.19 -9.67
N MET A 488 23.21 -6.67 -8.66
CA MET A 488 22.74 -5.53 -7.86
C MET A 488 22.82 -4.23 -8.64
N GLU A 489 23.90 -4.04 -9.41
CA GLU A 489 24.05 -2.90 -10.32
C GLU A 489 23.00 -2.94 -11.43
N LYS A 490 22.76 -4.12 -12.03
CA LYS A 490 21.73 -4.31 -13.06
C LYS A 490 20.35 -3.89 -12.58
N LEU A 491 19.98 -4.24 -11.35
CA LEU A 491 18.73 -3.83 -10.73
C LEU A 491 18.70 -2.31 -10.52
N ALA A 492 19.76 -1.73 -9.96
CA ALA A 492 19.82 -0.30 -9.69
C ALA A 492 19.86 0.55 -10.97
N MET A 493 20.37 0.03 -12.08
CA MET A 493 20.36 0.69 -13.39
C MET A 493 19.03 0.57 -14.14
N SER A 494 18.06 -0.25 -13.66
CA SER A 494 16.84 -0.55 -14.41
C SER A 494 15.84 0.61 -14.58
N TYR A 495 16.05 1.71 -13.85
CA TYR A 495 15.17 2.88 -13.84
C TYR A 495 15.28 3.75 -15.10
N PHE A 496 16.39 3.64 -15.83
CA PHE A 496 16.65 4.42 -17.05
C PHE A 496 17.47 3.56 -18.04
N ASP A 497 17.14 3.61 -19.33
CA ASP A 497 17.91 2.88 -20.34
C ASP A 497 19.17 3.66 -20.76
N PHE A 498 20.21 3.57 -19.93
CA PHE A 498 21.47 4.28 -20.15
C PHE A 498 22.18 3.83 -21.44
N GLU A 499 22.01 2.57 -21.85
CA GLU A 499 22.63 2.06 -23.08
C GLU A 499 21.98 2.66 -24.31
N CYS A 500 20.64 2.72 -24.35
CA CYS A 500 19.90 3.38 -25.41
C CYS A 500 20.24 4.88 -25.48
N TRP A 501 20.41 5.53 -24.32
CA TRP A 501 20.84 6.92 -24.26
C TRP A 501 22.25 7.13 -24.84
N CYS A 502 23.22 6.29 -24.48
CA CYS A 502 24.54 6.34 -25.10
C CYS A 502 24.48 6.13 -26.62
N ASP A 503 23.69 5.16 -27.08
CA ASP A 503 23.54 4.88 -28.51
C ASP A 503 22.88 6.03 -29.28
N SER A 504 21.99 6.79 -28.63
CA SER A 504 21.37 7.99 -29.21
C SER A 504 22.39 9.05 -29.59
N HIS A 505 23.38 9.27 -28.74
CA HIS A 505 24.48 10.21 -29.00
C HIS A 505 25.55 9.65 -29.93
N ILE A 506 25.82 8.34 -29.87
CA ILE A 506 26.80 7.69 -30.76
C ILE A 506 26.28 7.67 -32.22
N LYS A 507 25.00 7.36 -32.41
CA LYS A 507 24.38 7.20 -33.74
C LYS A 507 23.72 8.49 -34.25
N ASN A 508 23.60 9.52 -33.41
CA ASN A 508 22.87 10.75 -33.68
C ASN A 508 21.41 10.49 -34.10
N ILE A 509 20.72 9.62 -33.35
CA ILE A 509 19.30 9.28 -33.54
C ILE A 509 18.60 9.52 -32.21
N SER A 510 17.42 10.14 -32.20
CA SER A 510 16.69 10.42 -30.95
C SER A 510 16.47 9.15 -30.11
N TYR A 511 16.55 9.27 -28.78
CA TYR A 511 16.29 8.20 -27.81
C TYR A 511 15.04 7.38 -28.13
N LYS A 512 13.91 8.05 -28.35
CA LYS A 512 12.61 7.44 -28.70
C LYS A 512 12.70 6.45 -29.88
N LEU A 513 13.37 6.87 -30.96
CA LEU A 513 13.47 6.08 -32.19
C LEU A 513 14.42 4.89 -32.03
N LEU A 514 15.48 5.01 -31.23
CA LEU A 514 16.39 3.88 -30.96
C LEU A 514 15.79 2.86 -30.03
N PHE A 515 15.08 3.30 -28.99
CA PHE A 515 14.46 2.40 -28.03
C PHE A 515 13.52 1.40 -28.72
N ASN A 516 12.76 1.87 -29.71
CA ASN A 516 11.83 1.03 -30.48
C ASN A 516 12.51 0.12 -31.52
N LYS A 517 13.81 0.33 -31.80
CA LYS A 517 14.59 -0.51 -32.73
C LYS A 517 15.39 -1.59 -31.99
N GLU A 518 15.71 -1.37 -30.73
CA GLU A 518 16.58 -2.23 -29.91
C GLU A 518 15.79 -3.20 -29.01
N LYS A 519 14.48 -3.01 -28.87
CA LYS A 519 13.54 -3.90 -28.18
C LYS A 519 12.49 -4.43 -29.15
#